data_AF-A0A6P6G7L6-F1
#
_entry.id   AF-A0A6P6G7L6-F1
#
_cell.length_a   1.000
_cell.length_b   1.000
_cell.length_c   1.000
_cell.angle_alpha   90.00
_cell.angle_beta   90.00
_cell.angle_gamma   90.00
#
_symmetry.space_group_name_H-M   'P 1'
#
loop_
_entity.id
_entity.type
_entity.pdbx_description
1 polymer ?
#
loop_
_entity_poly.entity_id
_entity_poly.type
_entity_poly.pdbx_seq_one_letter_code
_entity_poly.pdbx_strand_id
1 'polypeptide(L)'
;MVEAGICGGYCRWKVGVVALVLCVFFLSSDANRAAAARQITTRNNMAGSNTIREEIRRKLLANGLALTPQMGWNSWNHFHCNIDEKLIRETADAMVSTGLSSMGYQYINLDDCWAELNRDSQGNLVPKSSTFPSGIKALADYVHSKGLKFGIYSDAGTQTCSKTMPGSLGHEEQDAKTFASWGVDYLKYDNCFDTGTSPKERYPVMSKALLNSARSIFFSLCEWGQEDPATWAPGIGNSWRTTGDIEDNWNSMISRADENDKWASYAGPGGWNDPDMLEVGNGGMTTKEYRAHFSIWALAKAPLLIGCDIRAIDNVTLSLFTNKKVIAVNQDKLGIQGKKVKKKGDLEVWAGPLSGNRTAVVLWNRGPSKALVTAYWSDIGLNQTTVVKANDLWTNSVQSSVKKKLSADLESHACKMYILTPQ
;
A
#
# COMPACT_ATOMS: atom_id res chain seq x y z
N MET A 1 -61.21 8.42 -54.72
CA MET A 1 -60.84 7.01 -54.52
C MET A 1 -60.55 6.83 -53.03
N VAL A 2 -61.68 6.77 -52.29
CA VAL A 2 -62.15 5.65 -51.43
C VAL A 2 -61.46 5.75 -50.05
N GLU A 3 -62.01 6.54 -49.12
CA GLU A 3 -63.14 6.22 -48.20
C GLU A 3 -62.75 5.14 -47.17
N ALA A 4 -63.19 5.16 -45.90
CA ALA A 4 -64.33 5.81 -45.27
C ALA A 4 -64.04 6.05 -43.79
N GLY A 5 -64.72 7.04 -43.20
CA GLY A 5 -64.88 7.14 -41.75
C GLY A 5 -66.22 6.57 -41.28
N ILE A 6 -66.58 7.00 -40.06
CA ILE A 6 -67.92 7.36 -39.58
C ILE A 6 -68.51 6.50 -38.44
N CYS A 7 -69.01 7.27 -37.45
CA CYS A 7 -70.08 7.03 -36.46
C CYS A 7 -69.76 6.23 -35.18
N GLY A 8 -70.27 6.63 -34.01
CA GLY A 8 -71.30 7.64 -33.72
C GLY A 8 -71.41 7.90 -32.21
N GLY A 9 -71.97 9.06 -31.87
CA GLY A 9 -72.08 9.55 -30.49
C GLY A 9 -73.44 9.32 -29.80
N TYR A 10 -73.62 10.14 -28.76
CA TYR A 10 -74.82 10.48 -27.96
C TYR A 10 -74.99 9.86 -26.56
N CYS A 11 -74.68 10.67 -25.52
CA CYS A 11 -75.63 11.36 -24.60
C CYS A 11 -76.87 10.54 -24.11
N ARG A 12 -77.36 10.56 -22.84
CA ARG A 12 -77.24 11.50 -21.69
C ARG A 12 -78.20 11.02 -20.54
N TRP A 13 -78.02 11.53 -19.30
CA TRP A 13 -78.99 11.66 -18.15
C TRP A 13 -79.27 10.43 -17.25
N LYS A 14 -79.41 10.47 -15.91
CA LYS A 14 -79.91 11.46 -14.91
C LYS A 14 -79.33 11.09 -13.50
N VAL A 15 -78.82 12.02 -12.67
CA VAL A 15 -79.44 12.70 -11.47
C VAL A 15 -79.78 11.71 -10.31
N GLY A 16 -79.38 11.86 -9.04
CA GLY A 16 -78.69 12.91 -8.26
C GLY A 16 -78.69 12.62 -6.74
N VAL A 17 -78.27 13.63 -5.96
CA VAL A 17 -78.50 13.90 -4.50
C VAL A 17 -77.38 13.56 -3.47
N VAL A 18 -76.60 14.60 -3.14
CA VAL A 18 -76.22 15.21 -1.83
C VAL A 18 -76.03 14.36 -0.56
N ALA A 19 -74.84 14.44 0.05
CA ALA A 19 -74.63 14.73 1.50
C ALA A 19 -73.15 15.07 1.80
N LEU A 20 -72.95 15.87 2.85
CA LEU A 20 -71.78 16.68 3.19
C LEU A 20 -71.01 16.05 4.38
N VAL A 21 -69.73 16.44 4.57
CA VAL A 21 -68.98 16.56 5.86
C VAL A 21 -67.79 15.60 6.15
N LEU A 22 -66.67 16.25 6.56
CA LEU A 22 -65.54 15.87 7.43
C LEU A 22 -64.19 15.37 6.82
N CYS A 23 -63.22 16.29 6.83
CA CYS A 23 -61.77 16.02 6.90
C CYS A 23 -61.40 15.35 8.23
N VAL A 24 -60.66 14.22 8.21
CA VAL A 24 -59.69 13.84 9.27
C VAL A 24 -58.50 13.10 8.64
N PHE A 25 -57.31 13.49 9.10
CA PHE A 25 -55.96 13.04 8.79
C PHE A 25 -55.72 11.52 8.63
N PHE A 26 -54.99 11.13 7.57
CA PHE A 26 -54.12 9.94 7.56
C PHE A 26 -52.84 10.22 6.76
N LEU A 27 -51.80 10.70 7.45
CA LEU A 27 -50.40 10.73 6.97
C LEU A 27 -49.55 9.95 7.96
N SER A 28 -49.59 8.61 7.91
CA SER A 28 -48.61 7.78 8.62
C SER A 28 -48.59 6.33 8.11
N SER A 29 -47.92 6.07 6.99
CA SER A 29 -47.47 4.70 6.67
C SER A 29 -46.25 4.58 5.76
N ASP A 30 -45.89 5.61 4.99
CA ASP A 30 -44.76 5.49 4.04
C ASP A 30 -43.38 5.82 4.63
N ALA A 31 -43.31 6.68 5.65
CA ALA A 31 -42.04 7.02 6.30
C ALA A 31 -41.43 5.83 7.06
N ASN A 32 -42.26 4.97 7.66
CA ASN A 32 -41.80 3.80 8.42
C ASN A 32 -41.32 2.66 7.52
N ARG A 33 -41.89 2.50 6.31
CA ARG A 33 -41.43 1.49 5.34
C ARG A 33 -40.10 1.89 4.70
N ALA A 34 -39.89 3.17 4.41
CA ALA A 34 -38.62 3.67 3.89
C ALA A 34 -37.48 3.63 4.93
N ALA A 35 -37.78 3.88 6.20
CA ALA A 35 -36.82 3.76 7.30
C ALA A 35 -36.41 2.31 7.58
N ALA A 36 -37.38 1.37 7.59
CA ALA A 36 -37.11 -0.05 7.74
C ALA A 36 -36.32 -0.63 6.55
N ALA A 37 -36.67 -0.24 5.32
CA ALA A 37 -35.91 -0.63 4.14
C ALA A 37 -34.45 -0.13 4.19
N ARG A 38 -34.21 1.13 4.60
CA ARG A 38 -32.85 1.69 4.79
C ARG A 38 -32.06 1.00 5.90
N GLN A 39 -32.70 0.60 7.01
CA GLN A 39 -32.05 -0.18 8.07
C GLN A 39 -31.65 -1.58 7.62
N ILE A 40 -32.48 -2.22 6.79
CA ILE A 40 -32.18 -3.54 6.21
C ILE A 40 -31.03 -3.44 5.20
N THR A 41 -30.99 -2.42 4.34
CA THR A 41 -29.89 -2.24 3.37
C THR A 41 -28.56 -1.90 4.07
N THR A 42 -28.58 -1.09 5.13
CA THR A 42 -27.37 -0.76 5.91
C THR A 42 -26.88 -1.93 6.78
N ARG A 43 -27.80 -2.72 7.36
CA ARG A 43 -27.45 -3.99 8.03
C ARG A 43 -26.87 -5.02 7.05
N ASN A 44 -27.42 -5.16 5.84
CA ASN A 44 -26.90 -6.08 4.83
C ASN A 44 -25.52 -5.67 4.32
N ASN A 45 -25.25 -4.36 4.16
CA ASN A 45 -23.91 -3.87 3.78
C ASN A 45 -22.89 -4.02 4.92
N MET A 46 -23.27 -3.82 6.18
CA MET A 46 -22.39 -4.10 7.33
C MET A 46 -22.17 -5.59 7.56
N ALA A 47 -23.21 -6.42 7.39
CA ALA A 47 -23.10 -7.87 7.47
C ALA A 47 -22.20 -8.42 6.36
N GLY A 48 -22.38 -7.98 5.10
CA GLY A 48 -21.52 -8.32 3.97
C GLY A 48 -20.08 -7.85 4.12
N SER A 49 -19.86 -6.65 4.68
CA SER A 49 -18.52 -6.16 5.01
C SER A 49 -17.86 -6.93 6.14
N ASN A 50 -18.63 -7.43 7.11
CA ASN A 50 -18.12 -8.20 8.23
C ASN A 50 -17.79 -9.65 7.84
N THR A 51 -18.63 -10.31 7.01
CA THR A 51 -18.31 -11.63 6.47
C THR A 51 -17.09 -11.60 5.55
N ILE A 52 -16.96 -10.59 4.69
CA ILE A 52 -15.75 -10.41 3.85
C ILE A 52 -14.51 -10.16 4.73
N ARG A 53 -14.61 -9.33 5.79
CA ARG A 53 -13.49 -9.11 6.72
C ARG A 53 -13.10 -10.36 7.50
N GLU A 54 -14.07 -11.19 7.89
CA GLU A 54 -13.78 -12.47 8.56
C GLU A 54 -13.18 -13.50 7.60
N GLU A 55 -13.66 -13.59 6.36
CA GLU A 55 -13.06 -14.43 5.32
C GLU A 55 -11.64 -13.99 4.96
N ILE A 56 -11.38 -12.68 4.83
CA ILE A 56 -10.04 -12.14 4.61
C ILE A 56 -9.15 -12.44 5.82
N ARG A 57 -9.62 -12.26 7.06
CA ARG A 57 -8.85 -12.61 8.26
C ARG A 57 -8.48 -14.08 8.34
N ARG A 58 -9.34 -15.00 7.89
CA ARG A 58 -9.03 -16.44 7.82
C ARG A 58 -8.00 -16.77 6.74
N LYS A 59 -7.78 -15.88 5.78
CA LYS A 59 -6.81 -16.00 4.68
C LYS A 59 -5.51 -15.25 4.94
N LEU A 60 -5.28 -14.69 6.13
CA LEU A 60 -4.03 -13.99 6.44
C LEU A 60 -3.03 -14.93 7.13
N LEU A 61 -1.74 -14.73 6.84
CA LEU A 61 -0.65 -15.36 7.57
C LEU A 61 -0.75 -14.99 9.06
N ALA A 62 -0.99 -16.00 9.91
CA ALA A 62 -1.16 -15.81 11.34
C ALA A 62 0.18 -15.69 12.09
N ASN A 63 1.07 -14.77 11.67
CA ASN A 63 2.38 -14.56 12.30
C ASN A 63 2.46 -13.31 13.20
N GLY A 64 1.37 -12.53 13.31
CA GLY A 64 1.29 -11.35 14.17
C GLY A 64 2.08 -10.13 13.70
N LEU A 65 2.65 -10.18 12.49
CA LEU A 65 3.40 -9.09 11.87
C LEU A 65 2.52 -8.30 10.89
N ALA A 66 3.08 -7.21 10.34
CA ALA A 66 2.47 -6.43 9.26
C ALA A 66 1.06 -5.86 9.55
N LEU A 67 0.74 -5.58 10.81
CA LEU A 67 -0.54 -4.92 11.17
C LEU A 67 -0.70 -3.55 10.48
N THR A 68 0.41 -2.91 10.16
CA THR A 68 0.55 -1.78 9.24
C THR A 68 1.66 -2.10 8.24
N PRO A 69 1.74 -1.39 7.09
CA PRO A 69 2.82 -1.58 6.12
C PRO A 69 4.20 -1.41 6.78
N GLN A 70 5.18 -2.20 6.38
CA GLN A 70 6.54 -2.10 6.90
C GLN A 70 7.19 -0.78 6.50
N MET A 71 8.06 -0.28 7.38
CA MET A 71 8.87 0.91 7.15
C MET A 71 10.33 0.61 7.47
N GLY A 72 11.23 1.01 6.58
CA GLY A 72 12.64 0.71 6.73
C GLY A 72 13.48 1.29 5.61
N TRP A 73 14.61 0.65 5.35
CA TRP A 73 15.56 0.97 4.29
C TRP A 73 16.04 -0.32 3.64
N ASN A 74 16.37 -0.26 2.36
CA ASN A 74 16.95 -1.37 1.61
C ASN A 74 18.17 -0.88 0.80
N SER A 75 19.21 -1.70 0.71
CA SER A 75 20.48 -1.34 0.06
C SER A 75 20.44 -1.24 -1.47
N TRP A 76 19.46 -1.87 -2.13
CA TRP A 76 19.52 -2.17 -3.56
C TRP A 76 19.51 -0.95 -4.48
N ASN A 77 18.52 -0.07 -4.35
CA ASN A 77 18.30 1.03 -5.31
C ASN A 77 19.51 1.95 -5.49
N HIS A 78 20.30 2.16 -4.44
CA HIS A 78 21.47 3.04 -4.47
C HIS A 78 22.79 2.29 -4.60
N PHE A 79 22.94 1.17 -3.89
CA PHE A 79 24.25 0.49 -3.77
C PHE A 79 24.38 -0.74 -4.66
N HIS A 80 23.28 -1.35 -5.11
CA HIS A 80 23.28 -2.64 -5.81
C HIS A 80 24.16 -3.67 -5.06
N CYS A 81 25.12 -4.32 -5.72
CA CYS A 81 26.09 -5.22 -5.08
C CYS A 81 27.26 -4.52 -4.37
N ASN A 82 27.37 -3.19 -4.39
CA ASN A 82 28.46 -2.46 -3.74
C ASN A 82 28.15 -2.23 -2.25
N ILE A 83 28.08 -3.33 -1.51
CA ILE A 83 27.67 -3.36 -0.10
C ILE A 83 28.70 -4.09 0.76
N ASP A 84 28.89 -3.60 1.99
CA ASP A 84 29.72 -4.23 3.00
C ASP A 84 29.15 -4.00 4.40
N GLU A 85 29.73 -4.70 5.39
CA GLU A 85 29.33 -4.59 6.79
C GLU A 85 29.44 -3.16 7.32
N LYS A 86 30.46 -2.39 6.90
CA LYS A 86 30.68 -1.02 7.37
C LYS A 86 29.53 -0.11 6.91
N LEU A 87 29.17 -0.19 5.64
CA LEU A 87 28.04 0.51 5.05
C LEU A 87 26.76 0.24 5.84
N ILE A 88 26.44 -1.03 6.10
CA ILE A 88 25.18 -1.38 6.79
C ILE A 88 25.17 -0.86 8.24
N ARG A 89 26.31 -0.91 8.94
CA ARG A 89 26.44 -0.34 10.30
C ARG A 89 26.26 1.18 10.30
N GLU A 90 26.90 1.88 9.37
CA GLU A 90 26.77 3.33 9.22
C GLU A 90 25.34 3.75 8.84
N THR A 91 24.68 2.97 7.98
CA THR A 91 23.27 3.19 7.62
C THR A 91 22.36 2.98 8.83
N ALA A 92 22.60 1.96 9.67
CA ALA A 92 21.86 1.77 10.91
C ALA A 92 22.07 2.95 11.88
N ASP A 93 23.30 3.46 11.99
CA ASP A 93 23.60 4.67 12.77
C ASP A 93 22.88 5.90 12.21
N ALA A 94 22.88 6.08 10.89
CA ALA A 94 22.18 7.17 10.21
C ALA A 94 20.67 7.09 10.41
N MET A 95 20.08 5.89 10.38
CA MET A 95 18.65 5.68 10.66
C MET A 95 18.26 6.20 12.04
N VAL A 96 19.15 6.08 13.03
CA VAL A 96 18.94 6.64 14.38
C VAL A 96 19.22 8.15 14.40
N SER A 97 20.39 8.58 13.94
CA SER A 97 20.85 9.97 14.10
C SER A 97 20.05 11.00 13.31
N THR A 98 19.49 10.60 12.16
CA THR A 98 18.58 11.44 11.35
C THR A 98 17.16 11.51 11.93
N GLY A 99 16.85 10.69 12.94
CA GLY A 99 15.52 10.59 13.54
C GLY A 99 14.52 9.75 12.74
N LEU A 100 14.92 9.13 11.62
CA LEU A 100 14.06 8.27 10.81
C LEU A 100 13.51 7.07 11.61
N SER A 101 14.34 6.44 12.44
CA SER A 101 13.90 5.39 13.37
C SER A 101 12.71 5.81 14.23
N SER A 102 12.72 7.04 14.76
CA SER A 102 11.63 7.60 15.57
C SER A 102 10.35 7.90 14.76
N MET A 103 10.44 7.92 13.43
CA MET A 103 9.28 8.01 12.52
C MET A 103 8.69 6.63 12.17
N GLY A 104 9.34 5.54 12.59
CA GLY A 104 8.89 4.17 12.37
C GLY A 104 9.74 3.37 11.38
N TYR A 105 10.72 3.98 10.72
CA TYR A 105 11.66 3.27 9.83
C TYR A 105 12.59 2.37 10.66
N GLN A 106 12.21 1.12 10.82
CA GLN A 106 12.84 0.21 11.79
C GLN A 106 13.61 -0.94 11.14
N TYR A 107 13.31 -1.30 9.89
CA TYR A 107 13.98 -2.39 9.19
C TYR A 107 15.20 -1.88 8.42
N ILE A 108 16.38 -2.47 8.67
CA ILE A 108 17.59 -2.32 7.84
C ILE A 108 17.71 -3.60 7.02
N ASN A 109 17.27 -3.54 5.76
CA ASN A 109 17.22 -4.69 4.87
C ASN A 109 18.48 -4.75 4.01
N LEU A 110 19.27 -5.80 4.20
CA LEU A 110 20.39 -6.17 3.35
C LEU A 110 19.85 -6.91 2.12
N ASP A 111 20.05 -6.33 0.94
CA ASP A 111 19.64 -6.95 -0.33
C ASP A 111 20.70 -7.93 -0.86
N ASP A 112 20.61 -8.31 -2.15
CA ASP A 112 21.46 -9.32 -2.80
C ASP A 112 22.98 -9.08 -2.65
N CYS A 113 23.79 -10.08 -3.02
CA CYS A 113 25.27 -10.04 -3.08
C CYS A 113 25.99 -10.06 -1.72
N TRP A 114 25.31 -10.48 -0.65
CA TRP A 114 25.88 -10.53 0.71
C TRP A 114 26.62 -11.83 1.06
N ALA A 115 26.32 -12.93 0.38
CA ALA A 115 26.88 -14.25 0.67
C ALA A 115 28.03 -14.63 -0.27
N GLU A 116 28.77 -15.67 0.10
CA GLU A 116 29.68 -16.38 -0.78
C GLU A 116 28.93 -17.03 -1.95
N LEU A 117 29.64 -17.26 -3.04
CA LEU A 117 29.08 -17.90 -4.24
C LEU A 117 28.60 -19.34 -3.97
N ASN A 118 29.24 -20.02 -3.02
CA ASN A 118 28.96 -21.41 -2.69
C ASN A 118 28.54 -21.55 -1.23
N ARG A 119 27.65 -22.51 -0.98
CA ARG A 119 27.33 -23.00 0.36
C ARG A 119 28.54 -23.70 0.98
N ASP A 120 28.58 -23.80 2.30
CA ASP A 120 29.58 -24.62 2.99
C ASP A 120 29.37 -26.13 2.75
N SER A 121 30.26 -26.96 3.30
CA SER A 121 30.17 -28.43 3.18
C SER A 121 28.93 -29.05 3.83
N GLN A 122 28.21 -28.28 4.64
CA GLN A 122 26.98 -28.67 5.34
C GLN A 122 25.74 -28.13 4.61
N GLY A 123 25.92 -27.38 3.51
CA GLY A 123 24.84 -26.79 2.74
C GLY A 123 24.33 -25.45 3.28
N ASN A 124 24.99 -24.83 4.25
CA ASN A 124 24.56 -23.52 4.77
C ASN A 124 25.01 -22.38 3.85
N LEU A 125 24.21 -21.31 3.80
CA LEU A 125 24.65 -20.03 3.26
C LEU A 125 25.80 -19.46 4.11
N VAL A 126 26.82 -18.93 3.45
CA VAL A 126 28.02 -18.39 4.11
C VAL A 126 28.09 -16.88 3.83
N PRO A 127 28.15 -16.01 4.85
CA PRO A 127 28.38 -14.58 4.63
C PRO A 127 29.72 -14.34 3.91
N LYS A 128 29.73 -13.45 2.92
CA LYS A 128 30.94 -13.18 2.14
C LYS A 128 32.05 -12.60 3.00
N SER A 129 33.15 -13.31 3.21
CA SER A 129 34.12 -12.93 4.24
C SER A 129 34.86 -11.62 3.94
N SER A 130 34.95 -11.24 2.67
CA SER A 130 35.61 -10.00 2.23
C SER A 130 34.78 -8.73 2.48
N THR A 131 33.45 -8.83 2.53
CA THR A 131 32.56 -7.69 2.75
C THR A 131 31.80 -7.78 4.09
N PHE A 132 31.58 -8.98 4.62
CA PHE A 132 30.93 -9.25 5.91
C PHE A 132 31.81 -10.10 6.83
N PRO A 133 33.02 -9.62 7.20
CA PRO A 133 34.02 -10.42 7.92
C PRO A 133 33.57 -10.88 9.31
N SER A 134 32.67 -10.15 9.97
CA SER A 134 32.13 -10.53 11.29
C SER A 134 30.96 -11.51 11.22
N GLY A 135 30.45 -11.80 10.01
CA GLY A 135 29.25 -12.61 9.77
C GLY A 135 27.93 -11.89 10.07
N ILE A 136 26.84 -12.44 9.54
CA ILE A 136 25.51 -11.80 9.58
C ILE A 136 24.94 -11.71 10.99
N LYS A 137 25.19 -12.70 11.87
CA LYS A 137 24.74 -12.63 13.27
C LYS A 137 25.29 -11.38 13.98
N ALA A 138 26.60 -11.13 13.86
CA ALA A 138 27.22 -9.97 14.50
C ALA A 138 26.71 -8.63 13.93
N LEU A 139 26.31 -8.61 12.66
CA LEU A 139 25.69 -7.44 12.03
C LEU A 139 24.24 -7.25 12.51
N ALA A 140 23.44 -8.32 12.59
CA ALA A 140 22.09 -8.29 13.12
C ALA A 140 22.07 -7.83 14.59
N ASP A 141 22.96 -8.39 15.43
CA ASP A 141 23.13 -7.99 16.83
C ASP A 141 23.48 -6.50 16.96
N TYR A 142 24.30 -5.96 16.04
CA TYR A 142 24.58 -4.52 16.00
C TYR A 142 23.35 -3.70 15.65
N VAL A 143 22.60 -4.08 14.62
CA VAL A 143 21.36 -3.40 14.24
C VAL A 143 20.35 -3.44 15.38
N HIS A 144 20.20 -4.58 16.06
CA HIS A 144 19.35 -4.71 17.26
C HIS A 144 19.81 -3.82 18.40
N SER A 145 21.13 -3.65 18.61
CA SER A 145 21.67 -2.75 19.65
C SER A 145 21.28 -1.29 19.45
N LYS A 146 20.87 -0.90 18.23
CA LYS A 146 20.35 0.42 17.88
C LYS A 146 18.83 0.54 18.02
N GLY A 147 18.16 -0.52 18.48
CA GLY A 147 16.69 -0.60 18.56
C GLY A 147 16.02 -0.81 17.19
N LEU A 148 16.78 -1.22 16.18
CA LEU A 148 16.29 -1.50 14.83
C LEU A 148 16.11 -3.02 14.64
N LYS A 149 15.60 -3.40 13.47
CA LYS A 149 15.39 -4.77 13.02
C LYS A 149 16.22 -5.04 11.77
N PHE A 150 16.73 -6.25 11.63
CA PHE A 150 17.59 -6.64 10.53
C PHE A 150 16.86 -7.49 9.51
N GLY A 151 16.92 -7.10 8.24
CA GLY A 151 16.39 -7.88 7.12
C GLY A 151 17.48 -8.45 6.24
N ILE A 152 17.18 -9.59 5.63
CA ILE A 152 18.05 -10.27 4.67
C ILE A 152 17.29 -10.58 3.38
N TYR A 153 18.04 -10.97 2.36
CA TYR A 153 17.54 -11.32 1.04
C TYR A 153 17.93 -12.75 0.67
N SER A 154 17.02 -13.44 -0.01
CA SER A 154 17.31 -14.64 -0.79
C SER A 154 16.33 -14.76 -1.96
N ASP A 155 16.36 -15.89 -2.66
CA ASP A 155 15.57 -16.15 -3.86
C ASP A 155 14.83 -17.49 -3.74
N ALA A 156 13.60 -17.55 -4.24
CA ALA A 156 12.83 -18.77 -4.48
C ALA A 156 13.31 -19.53 -5.74
N GLY A 157 14.62 -19.57 -5.95
CA GLY A 157 15.30 -20.19 -7.08
C GLY A 157 16.64 -20.77 -6.66
N THR A 158 17.39 -21.30 -7.63
CA THR A 158 18.70 -21.94 -7.35
C THR A 158 19.82 -20.93 -7.10
N GLN A 159 19.66 -19.71 -7.60
CA GLN A 159 20.60 -18.61 -7.47
C GLN A 159 19.83 -17.31 -7.27
N THR A 160 20.45 -16.28 -6.71
CA THR A 160 19.85 -14.94 -6.65
C THR A 160 19.94 -14.23 -7.99
N CYS A 161 19.13 -13.19 -8.19
CA CYS A 161 19.07 -12.43 -9.44
C CYS A 161 20.43 -11.88 -9.92
N SER A 162 21.31 -11.44 -9.01
CA SER A 162 22.68 -10.99 -9.36
C SER A 162 23.61 -12.12 -9.84
N LYS A 163 23.24 -13.39 -9.61
CA LYS A 163 24.09 -14.56 -9.82
C LYS A 163 25.38 -14.57 -9.01
N THR A 164 25.39 -13.88 -7.86
CA THR A 164 26.59 -13.79 -7.02
C THR A 164 26.54 -14.68 -5.77
N MET A 165 25.37 -15.21 -5.44
CA MET A 165 25.17 -16.11 -4.31
C MET A 165 24.03 -17.11 -4.55
N PRO A 166 23.97 -18.22 -3.79
CA PRO A 166 22.89 -19.21 -3.89
C PRO A 166 21.52 -18.64 -3.52
N GLY A 167 20.48 -19.11 -4.22
CA GLY A 167 19.09 -18.98 -3.76
C GLY A 167 18.75 -20.07 -2.75
N SER A 168 17.52 -20.06 -2.23
CA SER A 168 17.07 -21.01 -1.18
C SER A 168 16.17 -22.14 -1.71
N LEU A 169 15.95 -22.27 -3.02
CA LEU A 169 15.08 -23.34 -3.56
C LEU A 169 15.65 -24.72 -3.20
N GLY A 170 14.86 -25.53 -2.49
CA GLY A 170 15.25 -26.85 -1.97
C GLY A 170 16.07 -26.81 -0.67
N HIS A 171 16.38 -25.62 -0.14
CA HIS A 171 17.12 -25.40 1.11
C HIS A 171 16.30 -24.61 2.14
N GLU A 172 15.00 -24.43 1.93
CA GLU A 172 14.16 -23.47 2.64
C GLU A 172 14.16 -23.71 4.15
N GLU A 173 14.03 -24.96 4.60
CA GLU A 173 14.05 -25.28 6.04
C GLU A 173 15.41 -25.00 6.69
N GLN A 174 16.51 -25.27 5.98
CA GLN A 174 17.86 -25.03 6.47
C GLN A 174 18.17 -23.53 6.53
N ASP A 175 17.82 -22.81 5.47
CA ASP A 175 18.07 -21.37 5.36
C ASP A 175 17.19 -20.59 6.35
N ALA A 176 15.91 -20.94 6.51
CA ALA A 176 15.05 -20.34 7.52
C ALA A 176 15.59 -20.51 8.95
N LYS A 177 16.12 -21.71 9.29
CA LYS A 177 16.79 -21.95 10.58
C LYS A 177 18.07 -21.13 10.72
N THR A 178 18.84 -21.00 9.64
CA THR A 178 20.06 -20.19 9.60
C THR A 178 19.73 -18.72 9.87
N PHE A 179 18.76 -18.14 9.14
CA PHE A 179 18.28 -16.77 9.34
C PHE A 179 17.78 -16.53 10.76
N ALA A 180 16.99 -17.46 11.32
CA ALA A 180 16.53 -17.39 12.69
C ALA A 180 17.69 -17.42 13.71
N SER A 181 18.70 -18.27 13.50
CA SER A 181 19.90 -18.36 14.36
C SER A 181 20.75 -17.08 14.33
N TRP A 182 20.75 -16.39 13.19
CA TRP A 182 21.41 -15.10 12.99
C TRP A 182 20.61 -13.92 13.53
N GLY A 183 19.35 -14.13 13.97
CA GLY A 183 18.52 -13.04 14.49
C GLY A 183 17.87 -12.19 13.40
N VAL A 184 17.73 -12.68 12.17
CA VAL A 184 17.02 -11.99 11.09
C VAL A 184 15.55 -11.75 11.47
N ASP A 185 15.01 -10.58 11.19
CA ASP A 185 13.63 -10.16 11.46
C ASP A 185 12.77 -10.05 10.19
N TYR A 186 13.39 -10.03 9.03
CA TYR A 186 12.73 -9.78 7.74
C TYR A 186 13.44 -10.56 6.62
N LEU A 187 12.67 -11.20 5.74
CA LEU A 187 13.17 -11.83 4.53
C LEU A 187 12.49 -11.20 3.31
N LYS A 188 13.26 -10.58 2.42
CA LYS A 188 12.88 -10.36 1.01
C LYS A 188 13.21 -11.65 0.25
N TYR A 189 12.24 -12.20 -0.47
CA TYR A 189 12.38 -13.49 -1.14
C TYR A 189 11.99 -13.36 -2.61
N ASP A 190 13.00 -13.46 -3.47
CA ASP A 190 12.94 -13.14 -4.90
C ASP A 190 12.50 -14.34 -5.77
N ASN A 191 12.55 -14.18 -7.08
CA ASN A 191 11.94 -15.12 -8.02
C ASN A 191 12.78 -15.41 -9.28
N CYS A 192 14.10 -15.21 -9.24
CA CYS A 192 14.98 -15.58 -10.35
C CYS A 192 15.31 -17.08 -10.32
N PHE A 193 15.77 -17.66 -11.43
CA PHE A 193 16.26 -19.05 -11.50
C PHE A 193 15.32 -20.11 -10.89
N ASP A 194 14.02 -19.94 -11.11
CA ASP A 194 12.90 -20.69 -10.49
C ASP A 194 12.71 -22.15 -10.97
N THR A 195 13.57 -22.63 -11.86
CA THR A 195 13.49 -23.96 -12.51
C THR A 195 12.20 -24.24 -13.30
N GLY A 196 11.42 -23.20 -13.65
CA GLY A 196 10.14 -23.32 -14.34
C GLY A 196 8.96 -23.70 -13.43
N THR A 197 9.12 -23.59 -12.11
CA THR A 197 8.09 -23.94 -11.13
C THR A 197 7.29 -22.69 -10.72
N SER A 198 5.98 -22.82 -10.54
CA SER A 198 5.10 -21.69 -10.18
C SER A 198 5.48 -21.07 -8.82
N PRO A 199 5.41 -19.73 -8.66
CA PRO A 199 5.57 -19.09 -7.36
C PRO A 199 4.53 -19.57 -6.34
N LYS A 200 3.32 -19.96 -6.78
CA LYS A 200 2.28 -20.54 -5.90
C LYS A 200 2.69 -21.87 -5.28
N GLU A 201 3.67 -22.56 -5.83
CA GLU A 201 4.21 -23.80 -5.31
C GLU A 201 5.44 -23.57 -4.42
N ARG A 202 6.36 -22.69 -4.86
CA ARG A 202 7.64 -22.44 -4.17
C ARG A 202 7.50 -21.59 -2.91
N TYR A 203 6.77 -20.47 -2.97
CA TYR A 203 6.69 -19.53 -1.86
C TYR A 203 6.04 -20.10 -0.58
N PRO A 204 5.00 -20.96 -0.65
CA PRO A 204 4.47 -21.62 0.54
C PRO A 204 5.49 -22.49 1.30
N VAL A 205 6.49 -23.04 0.60
CA VAL A 205 7.55 -23.86 1.23
C VAL A 205 8.39 -22.99 2.16
N MET A 206 8.89 -21.85 1.67
CA MET A 206 9.63 -20.89 2.49
C MET A 206 8.76 -20.28 3.60
N SER A 207 7.49 -19.94 3.31
CA SER A 207 6.56 -19.45 4.32
C SER A 207 6.45 -20.42 5.52
N LYS A 208 6.25 -21.71 5.23
CA LYS A 208 6.19 -22.76 6.25
C LYS A 208 7.52 -22.92 6.99
N ALA A 209 8.64 -22.87 6.28
CA ALA A 209 9.97 -22.94 6.88
C ALA A 209 10.22 -21.80 7.87
N LEU A 210 9.84 -20.56 7.52
CA LEU A 210 9.94 -19.40 8.41
C LEU A 210 9.05 -19.54 9.65
N LEU A 211 7.79 -19.98 9.49
CA LEU A 211 6.90 -20.25 10.63
C LEU A 211 7.47 -21.30 11.59
N ASN A 212 8.19 -22.29 11.06
CA ASN A 212 8.81 -23.37 11.84
C ASN A 212 10.20 -23.04 12.38
N SER A 213 10.75 -21.86 12.05
CA SER A 213 12.11 -21.45 12.43
C SER A 213 12.26 -21.03 13.90
N ALA A 214 11.15 -21.00 14.66
CA ALA A 214 11.06 -20.52 16.04
C ALA A 214 11.38 -19.02 16.24
N ARG A 215 11.50 -18.24 15.15
CA ARG A 215 11.60 -16.78 15.16
C ARG A 215 10.53 -16.18 14.25
N SER A 216 9.87 -15.11 14.71
CA SER A 216 8.96 -14.34 13.86
C SER A 216 9.76 -13.51 12.85
N ILE A 217 9.73 -13.92 11.58
CA ILE A 217 10.39 -13.24 10.46
C ILE A 217 9.30 -12.68 9.54
N PHE A 218 9.37 -11.38 9.24
CA PHE A 218 8.50 -10.75 8.25
C PHE A 218 8.81 -11.33 6.88
N PHE A 219 7.80 -11.82 6.16
CA PHE A 219 8.00 -12.46 4.86
C PHE A 219 7.49 -11.57 3.73
N SER A 220 8.43 -11.02 2.95
CA SER A 220 8.18 -10.15 1.81
C SER A 220 8.48 -10.89 0.52
N LEU A 221 7.43 -11.15 -0.26
CA LEU A 221 7.54 -11.83 -1.53
C LEU A 221 7.92 -10.84 -2.64
N CYS A 222 8.78 -11.28 -3.55
CA CYS A 222 9.32 -10.51 -4.65
C CYS A 222 9.24 -11.34 -5.94
N GLU A 223 8.01 -11.65 -6.36
CA GLU A 223 7.68 -12.39 -7.59
C GLU A 223 7.16 -11.46 -8.70
N TRP A 224 7.33 -10.16 -8.52
CA TRP A 224 7.04 -9.11 -9.49
C TRP A 224 5.59 -9.08 -10.00
N GLY A 225 4.63 -9.54 -9.18
CA GLY A 225 3.24 -9.65 -9.61
C GLY A 225 2.93 -10.89 -10.47
N GLN A 226 3.90 -11.81 -10.65
CA GLN A 226 3.70 -13.03 -11.43
C GLN A 226 2.58 -13.88 -10.82
N GLU A 227 1.62 -14.23 -11.67
CA GLU A 227 0.42 -14.98 -11.28
C GLU A 227 -0.44 -14.30 -10.20
N ASP A 228 -0.48 -12.96 -10.19
CA ASP A 228 -1.41 -12.13 -9.40
C ASP A 228 -1.35 -12.42 -7.88
N PRO A 229 -0.20 -12.15 -7.21
CA PRO A 229 0.05 -12.49 -5.80
C PRO A 229 -0.98 -11.93 -4.82
N ALA A 230 -1.59 -10.78 -5.12
CA ALA A 230 -2.69 -10.23 -4.35
C ALA A 230 -3.84 -11.25 -4.10
N THR A 231 -4.00 -12.26 -4.95
CA THR A 231 -5.06 -13.28 -4.85
C THR A 231 -4.69 -14.50 -4.00
N TRP A 232 -3.40 -14.73 -3.69
CA TRP A 232 -2.94 -15.94 -3.00
C TRP A 232 -1.87 -15.70 -1.92
N ALA A 233 -1.02 -14.70 -2.06
CA ALA A 233 0.03 -14.33 -1.11
C ALA A 233 -0.45 -13.91 0.29
N PRO A 234 -1.67 -13.34 0.51
CA PRO A 234 -2.13 -12.98 1.85
C PRO A 234 -2.05 -14.13 2.87
N GLY A 235 -2.24 -15.38 2.43
CA GLY A 235 -2.25 -16.55 3.30
C GLY A 235 -0.87 -17.07 3.69
N ILE A 236 0.19 -16.58 3.05
CA ILE A 236 1.53 -17.13 3.23
C ILE A 236 2.60 -16.06 3.52
N GLY A 237 2.32 -14.78 3.26
CA GLY A 237 3.29 -13.68 3.41
C GLY A 237 2.69 -12.42 4.01
N ASN A 238 3.56 -11.44 4.25
CA ASN A 238 3.23 -10.16 4.86
C ASN A 238 3.16 -9.00 3.86
N SER A 239 3.90 -9.11 2.76
CA SER A 239 3.76 -8.25 1.58
C SER A 239 4.18 -9.01 0.33
N TRP A 240 3.75 -8.55 -0.83
CA TRP A 240 4.10 -9.14 -2.12
C TRP A 240 4.26 -8.05 -3.18
N ARG A 241 5.33 -8.15 -3.96
CA ARG A 241 5.55 -7.26 -5.10
C ARG A 241 4.41 -7.41 -6.10
N THR A 242 3.95 -6.30 -6.67
CA THR A 242 2.82 -6.31 -7.62
C THR A 242 3.24 -6.03 -9.05
N THR A 243 4.52 -5.73 -9.25
CA THR A 243 5.10 -5.18 -10.48
C THR A 243 6.55 -5.59 -10.63
N GLY A 244 7.11 -5.41 -11.83
CA GLY A 244 8.56 -5.32 -12.02
C GLY A 244 9.20 -4.19 -11.21
N ASP A 245 10.52 -4.10 -11.25
CA ASP A 245 11.28 -3.15 -10.43
C ASP A 245 10.97 -1.70 -10.79
N ILE A 246 10.96 -0.85 -9.76
CA ILE A 246 10.97 0.60 -9.95
C ILE A 246 12.36 1.05 -10.41
N GLU A 247 12.38 2.19 -11.10
CA GLU A 247 13.60 2.91 -11.42
C GLU A 247 13.42 4.37 -10.99
N ASP A 248 14.52 5.06 -10.72
CA ASP A 248 14.53 6.47 -10.33
C ASP A 248 14.24 7.42 -11.50
N ASN A 249 13.06 7.26 -12.10
CA ASN A 249 12.51 8.17 -13.09
C ASN A 249 10.98 8.22 -13.00
N TRP A 250 10.42 9.34 -13.47
CA TRP A 250 8.98 9.62 -13.38
C TRP A 250 8.11 8.54 -14.02
N ASN A 251 8.49 8.06 -15.21
CA ASN A 251 7.67 7.12 -15.97
C ASN A 251 7.60 5.75 -15.30
N SER A 252 8.73 5.27 -14.77
CA SER A 252 8.76 4.04 -13.99
C SER A 252 7.87 4.19 -12.76
N MET A 253 8.08 5.23 -11.94
CA MET A 253 7.29 5.45 -10.72
C MET A 253 5.78 5.50 -10.96
N ILE A 254 5.30 6.25 -11.96
CA ILE A 254 3.87 6.32 -12.25
C ILE A 254 3.31 5.01 -12.82
N SER A 255 4.12 4.22 -13.54
CA SER A 255 3.71 2.91 -14.05
C SER A 255 3.53 1.90 -12.91
N ARG A 256 4.45 1.88 -11.93
CA ARG A 256 4.34 1.06 -10.71
C ARG A 256 3.10 1.40 -9.90
N ALA A 257 2.80 2.70 -9.75
CA ALA A 257 1.58 3.15 -9.10
C ALA A 257 0.30 2.65 -9.82
N ASP A 258 0.27 2.76 -11.16
CA ASP A 258 -0.89 2.36 -11.98
C ASP A 258 -1.11 0.84 -11.97
N GLU A 259 -0.05 0.04 -12.06
CA GLU A 259 -0.11 -1.42 -12.03
C GLU A 259 -0.54 -1.96 -10.66
N ASN A 260 -0.13 -1.30 -9.57
CA ASN A 260 -0.50 -1.66 -8.21
C ASN A 260 -1.95 -1.29 -7.85
N ASP A 261 -2.50 -0.21 -8.40
CA ASP A 261 -3.81 0.35 -8.05
C ASP A 261 -4.97 -0.66 -8.17
N LYS A 262 -4.92 -1.54 -9.19
CA LYS A 262 -5.96 -2.56 -9.42
C LYS A 262 -6.08 -3.56 -8.26
N TRP A 263 -5.05 -3.72 -7.44
CA TRP A 263 -5.01 -4.68 -6.34
C TRP A 263 -5.50 -4.13 -5.00
N ALA A 264 -5.93 -2.87 -4.95
CA ALA A 264 -6.27 -2.17 -3.70
C ALA A 264 -7.25 -2.91 -2.77
N SER A 265 -8.18 -3.71 -3.31
CA SER A 265 -9.15 -4.46 -2.49
C SER A 265 -8.57 -5.65 -1.73
N TYR A 266 -7.36 -6.10 -2.07
CA TYR A 266 -6.73 -7.27 -1.47
C TYR A 266 -5.79 -6.92 -0.31
N ALA A 267 -5.28 -5.68 -0.26
CA ALA A 267 -4.41 -5.24 0.81
C ALA A 267 -5.18 -4.95 2.10
N GLY A 268 -4.55 -5.26 3.23
CA GLY A 268 -5.08 -4.97 4.56
C GLY A 268 -4.12 -5.37 5.68
N PRO A 269 -4.48 -5.13 6.94
CA PRO A 269 -3.65 -5.52 8.09
C PRO A 269 -3.22 -6.99 7.99
N GLY A 270 -1.91 -7.24 7.95
CA GLY A 270 -1.30 -8.55 7.81
C GLY A 270 -0.73 -8.85 6.41
N GLY A 271 -1.19 -8.17 5.36
CA GLY A 271 -0.82 -8.44 3.97
C GLY A 271 -0.94 -7.21 3.05
N TRP A 272 0.17 -6.74 2.51
CA TRP A 272 0.24 -5.48 1.74
C TRP A 272 0.72 -5.69 0.31
N ASN A 273 0.07 -5.00 -0.63
CA ASN A 273 0.62 -4.87 -1.97
C ASN A 273 1.88 -4.00 -1.94
N ASP A 274 2.94 -4.47 -2.60
CA ASP A 274 4.22 -3.80 -2.67
C ASP A 274 4.48 -3.29 -4.11
N PRO A 275 4.33 -1.98 -4.38
CA PRO A 275 4.73 -1.34 -5.64
C PRO A 275 6.23 -1.04 -5.73
N ASP A 276 7.06 -1.66 -4.88
CA ASP A 276 8.51 -1.54 -4.79
C ASP A 276 9.02 -0.36 -3.93
N MET A 277 10.34 -0.29 -3.76
CA MET A 277 11.04 0.64 -2.86
C MET A 277 10.90 2.12 -3.26
N LEU A 278 11.16 3.02 -2.31
CA LEU A 278 11.12 4.47 -2.52
C LEU A 278 12.42 4.97 -3.14
N GLU A 279 12.33 5.59 -4.32
CA GLU A 279 13.45 6.24 -5.02
C GLU A 279 13.77 7.66 -4.53
N VAL A 280 13.04 8.12 -3.51
CA VAL A 280 13.16 9.48 -2.97
C VAL A 280 14.60 9.76 -2.54
N GLY A 281 15.26 10.69 -3.24
CA GLY A 281 16.64 11.12 -2.94
C GLY A 281 17.74 10.49 -3.80
N ASN A 282 17.42 9.66 -4.79
CA ASN A 282 18.42 9.06 -5.68
C ASN A 282 18.88 9.97 -6.85
N GLY A 283 18.16 11.07 -7.11
CA GLY A 283 18.58 12.17 -7.97
C GLY A 283 17.96 12.21 -9.38
N GLY A 284 17.26 11.16 -9.80
CA GLY A 284 16.64 11.03 -11.12
C GLY A 284 15.24 11.66 -11.24
N MET A 285 14.65 12.10 -10.12
CA MET A 285 13.39 12.86 -10.10
C MET A 285 13.53 14.18 -9.33
N THR A 286 12.66 15.13 -9.64
CA THR A 286 12.53 16.40 -8.93
C THR A 286 11.89 16.21 -7.55
N THR A 287 12.09 17.16 -6.63
CA THR A 287 11.43 17.15 -5.31
C THR A 287 9.90 17.07 -5.41
N LYS A 288 9.29 17.64 -6.46
CA LYS A 288 7.83 17.59 -6.66
C LYS A 288 7.38 16.18 -7.01
N GLU A 289 8.13 15.51 -7.87
CA GLU A 289 7.89 14.13 -8.28
C GLU A 289 8.11 13.17 -7.11
N TYR A 290 9.18 13.34 -6.33
CA TYR A 290 9.39 12.58 -5.10
C TYR A 290 8.30 12.80 -4.05
N ARG A 291 7.77 14.02 -3.93
CA ARG A 291 6.62 14.28 -3.07
C ARG A 291 5.38 13.53 -3.54
N ALA A 292 5.14 13.45 -4.85
CA ALA A 292 4.04 12.68 -5.42
C ALA A 292 4.23 11.17 -5.19
N HIS A 293 5.43 10.66 -5.47
CA HIS A 293 5.85 9.28 -5.18
C HIS A 293 5.52 8.89 -3.74
N PHE A 294 6.09 9.61 -2.77
CA PHE A 294 5.87 9.33 -1.35
C PHE A 294 4.40 9.43 -0.93
N SER A 295 3.66 10.40 -1.48
CA SER A 295 2.23 10.58 -1.18
C SER A 295 1.38 9.42 -1.70
N ILE A 296 1.67 8.91 -2.90
CA ILE A 296 0.95 7.80 -3.51
C ILE A 296 1.28 6.49 -2.79
N TRP A 297 2.54 6.20 -2.50
CA TRP A 297 2.93 5.03 -1.70
C TRP A 297 2.28 5.05 -0.32
N ALA A 298 2.29 6.21 0.34
CA ALA A 298 1.64 6.35 1.64
C ALA A 298 0.12 6.13 1.56
N LEU A 299 -0.55 6.75 0.57
CA LEU A 299 -1.98 6.57 0.37
C LEU A 299 -2.34 5.12 0.01
N ALA A 300 -1.50 4.46 -0.78
CA ALA A 300 -1.69 3.10 -1.27
C ALA A 300 -1.36 2.02 -0.23
N LYS A 301 -0.91 2.40 0.98
CA LYS A 301 -0.51 1.46 2.05
C LYS A 301 0.61 0.53 1.57
N ALA A 302 1.46 1.06 0.68
CA ALA A 302 2.67 0.39 0.26
C ALA A 302 3.68 0.31 1.41
N PRO A 303 4.59 -0.66 1.40
CA PRO A 303 5.83 -0.58 2.17
C PRO A 303 6.54 0.77 1.94
N LEU A 304 7.03 1.39 3.02
CA LEU A 304 7.85 2.61 2.93
C LEU A 304 9.31 2.24 3.21
N LEU A 305 9.93 1.58 2.24
CA LEU A 305 11.35 1.21 2.27
C LEU A 305 12.16 2.28 1.53
N ILE A 306 13.01 3.01 2.26
CA ILE A 306 13.92 4.01 1.70
C ILE A 306 14.98 3.32 0.84
N GLY A 307 15.17 3.80 -0.39
CA GLY A 307 16.15 3.26 -1.34
C GLY A 307 17.36 4.16 -1.62
N CYS A 308 17.55 5.27 -0.89
CA CYS A 308 18.68 6.19 -1.07
C CYS A 308 19.75 6.06 0.04
N ASP A 309 20.90 6.71 -0.14
CA ASP A 309 21.93 6.80 0.92
C ASP A 309 21.53 7.80 2.00
N ILE A 310 21.04 7.28 3.13
CA ILE A 310 20.61 8.10 4.27
C ILE A 310 21.75 8.65 5.11
N ARG A 311 23.01 8.23 4.88
CA ARG A 311 24.18 8.71 5.63
C ARG A 311 24.57 10.14 5.24
N ALA A 312 24.20 10.55 4.03
CA ALA A 312 24.47 11.88 3.46
C ALA A 312 23.19 12.58 2.96
N ILE A 313 22.04 12.28 3.56
CA ILE A 313 20.75 12.82 3.14
C ILE A 313 20.65 14.33 3.37
N ASP A 314 20.17 15.06 2.36
CA ASP A 314 19.93 16.49 2.49
C ASP A 314 18.61 16.79 3.23
N ASN A 315 18.48 18.01 3.75
CA ASN A 315 17.31 18.42 4.54
C ASN A 315 15.99 18.36 3.76
N VAL A 316 16.00 18.60 2.44
CA VAL A 316 14.79 18.56 1.61
C VAL A 316 14.32 17.12 1.50
N THR A 317 15.21 16.18 1.16
CA THR A 317 14.89 14.75 1.08
C THR A 317 14.47 14.20 2.45
N LEU A 318 15.20 14.54 3.51
CA LEU A 318 14.85 14.12 4.88
C LEU A 318 13.46 14.64 5.30
N SER A 319 13.07 15.86 4.88
CA SER A 319 11.74 16.41 5.18
C SER A 319 10.59 15.65 4.52
N LEU A 320 10.85 14.95 3.40
CA LEU A 320 9.86 14.09 2.75
C LEU A 320 9.60 12.84 3.60
N PHE A 321 10.66 12.16 4.03
CA PHE A 321 10.55 10.96 4.86
C PHE A 321 10.07 11.25 6.28
N THR A 322 10.34 12.42 6.84
CA THR A 322 9.96 12.76 8.23
C THR A 322 8.60 13.43 8.35
N ASN A 323 7.80 13.49 7.27
CA ASN A 323 6.44 14.01 7.34
C ASN A 323 5.48 13.04 8.07
N LYS A 324 5.39 13.21 9.40
CA LYS A 324 4.52 12.41 10.29
C LYS A 324 3.07 12.31 9.83
N LYS A 325 2.53 13.35 9.18
CA LYS A 325 1.13 13.36 8.74
C LYS A 325 0.90 12.46 7.54
N VAL A 326 1.85 12.41 6.61
CA VAL A 326 1.82 11.51 5.45
C VAL A 326 2.06 10.06 5.90
N ILE A 327 3.05 9.84 6.77
CA ILE A 327 3.29 8.52 7.38
C ILE A 327 2.04 8.01 8.12
N ALA A 328 1.35 8.87 8.87
CA ALA A 328 0.13 8.47 9.59
C ALA A 328 -1.03 8.04 8.66
N VAL A 329 -1.02 8.42 7.37
CA VAL A 329 -1.96 7.90 6.38
C VAL A 329 -1.61 6.47 5.98
N ASN A 330 -0.32 6.18 5.79
CA ASN A 330 0.19 4.85 5.51
C ASN A 330 -0.04 3.89 6.70
N GLN A 331 0.23 4.39 7.91
CA GLN A 331 0.16 3.64 9.16
C GLN A 331 -1.23 3.69 9.83
N ASP A 332 -2.28 4.13 9.12
CA ASP A 332 -3.63 4.20 9.68
C ASP A 332 -4.17 2.80 9.99
N LYS A 333 -4.68 2.62 11.22
CA LYS A 333 -5.15 1.31 11.73
C LYS A 333 -6.34 0.72 10.96
N LEU A 334 -7.08 1.52 10.17
CA LEU A 334 -8.11 0.99 9.30
C LEU A 334 -7.50 0.14 8.17
N GLY A 335 -6.27 0.46 7.75
CA GLY A 335 -5.47 -0.37 6.86
C GLY A 335 -6.06 -0.56 5.46
N ILE A 336 -6.88 0.37 4.96
CA ILE A 336 -7.47 0.26 3.63
C ILE A 336 -6.60 1.00 2.61
N GLN A 337 -6.07 0.28 1.63
CA GLN A 337 -5.36 0.87 0.49
C GLN A 337 -6.23 1.92 -0.21
N GLY A 338 -5.71 3.15 -0.30
CA GLY A 338 -6.33 4.18 -1.13
C GLY A 338 -6.06 3.89 -2.60
N LYS A 339 -6.94 4.37 -3.47
CA LYS A 339 -6.90 4.04 -4.90
C LYS A 339 -7.26 5.24 -5.77
N LYS A 340 -7.00 5.13 -7.06
CA LYS A 340 -7.48 6.10 -8.05
C LYS A 340 -9.01 6.07 -8.10
N VAL A 341 -9.63 7.23 -7.96
CA VAL A 341 -11.09 7.38 -8.05
C VAL A 341 -11.52 8.23 -9.24
N LYS A 342 -10.59 8.97 -9.84
CA LYS A 342 -10.85 9.78 -11.02
C LYS A 342 -9.58 9.99 -11.83
N LYS A 343 -9.75 9.98 -13.15
CA LYS A 343 -8.74 10.36 -14.13
C LYS A 343 -9.38 11.20 -15.23
N LYS A 344 -8.79 12.34 -15.56
CA LYS A 344 -9.14 13.17 -16.72
C LYS A 344 -7.85 13.60 -17.42
N GLY A 345 -7.48 12.89 -18.49
CA GLY A 345 -6.14 13.01 -19.06
C GLY A 345 -5.10 12.68 -18.00
N ASP A 346 -4.15 13.61 -17.79
CA ASP A 346 -3.09 13.47 -16.79
C ASP A 346 -3.48 13.95 -15.38
N LEU A 347 -4.71 14.42 -15.19
CA LEU A 347 -5.20 14.94 -13.91
C LEU A 347 -5.94 13.84 -13.16
N GLU A 348 -5.41 13.47 -12.00
CA GLU A 348 -5.91 12.35 -11.21
C GLU A 348 -6.36 12.77 -9.81
N VAL A 349 -7.34 12.05 -9.29
CA VAL A 349 -7.72 12.08 -7.88
C VAL A 349 -7.63 10.67 -7.34
N TRP A 350 -6.88 10.52 -6.27
CA TRP A 350 -6.78 9.28 -5.51
C TRP A 350 -7.36 9.52 -4.11
N ALA A 351 -8.04 8.51 -3.57
CA ALA A 351 -8.64 8.62 -2.25
C ALA A 351 -8.74 7.27 -1.55
N GLY A 352 -8.80 7.31 -0.21
CA GLY A 352 -9.03 6.14 0.61
C GLY A 352 -9.60 6.52 1.98
N PRO A 353 -10.50 5.69 2.56
CA PRO A 353 -10.99 5.92 3.91
C PRO A 353 -9.87 5.73 4.94
N LEU A 354 -9.96 6.45 6.04
CA LEU A 354 -9.11 6.34 7.22
C LEU A 354 -9.96 6.10 8.47
N SER A 355 -9.32 5.68 9.55
CA SER A 355 -9.94 5.59 10.87
C SER A 355 -10.61 6.90 11.30
N GLY A 356 -11.72 6.79 12.05
CA GLY A 356 -12.48 7.94 12.55
C GLY A 356 -13.29 8.67 11.46
N ASN A 357 -13.77 7.93 10.44
CA ASN A 357 -14.56 8.46 9.31
C ASN A 357 -13.86 9.58 8.53
N ARG A 358 -12.53 9.62 8.57
CA ARG A 358 -11.71 10.56 7.78
C ARG A 358 -11.46 9.98 6.39
N THR A 359 -11.09 10.85 5.45
CA THR A 359 -10.72 10.44 4.08
C THR A 359 -9.38 11.06 3.71
N ALA A 360 -8.43 10.24 3.26
CA ALA A 360 -7.22 10.74 2.61
C ALA A 360 -7.51 11.02 1.12
N VAL A 361 -7.02 12.14 0.60
CA VAL A 361 -7.19 12.53 -0.80
C VAL A 361 -5.86 13.04 -1.35
N VAL A 362 -5.45 12.55 -2.52
CA VAL A 362 -4.34 13.10 -3.30
C VAL A 362 -4.91 13.68 -4.59
N LEU A 363 -4.68 14.97 -4.82
CA LEU A 363 -4.86 15.62 -6.12
C LEU A 363 -3.52 15.57 -6.83
N TRP A 364 -3.49 15.01 -8.03
CA TRP A 364 -2.24 14.75 -8.73
C TRP A 364 -2.29 15.24 -10.17
N ASN A 365 -1.33 16.09 -10.54
CA ASN A 365 -1.10 16.49 -11.92
C ASN A 365 0.09 15.69 -12.46
N ARG A 366 -0.17 14.74 -13.35
CA ARG A 366 0.87 13.97 -14.06
C ARG A 366 1.31 14.63 -15.38
N GLY A 367 0.65 15.74 -15.75
CA GLY A 367 0.84 16.39 -17.04
C GLY A 367 1.99 17.39 -17.02
N PRO A 368 2.43 17.83 -18.20
CA PRO A 368 3.64 18.66 -18.37
C PRO A 368 3.45 20.13 -18.00
N SER A 369 2.22 20.57 -17.72
CA SER A 369 1.87 21.97 -17.49
C SER A 369 0.97 22.15 -16.28
N LYS A 370 0.94 23.38 -15.75
CA LYS A 370 0.11 23.74 -14.60
C LYS A 370 -1.37 23.52 -14.90
N ALA A 371 -2.08 22.87 -13.98
CA ALA A 371 -3.50 22.56 -14.15
C ALA A 371 -4.29 22.57 -12.83
N LEU A 372 -5.58 22.91 -12.93
CA LEU A 372 -6.53 22.80 -11.82
C LEU A 372 -7.04 21.36 -11.69
N VAL A 373 -6.74 20.72 -10.57
CA VAL A 373 -7.25 19.38 -10.24
C VAL A 373 -8.36 19.51 -9.20
N THR A 374 -9.47 18.76 -9.37
CA THR A 374 -10.65 18.85 -8.50
C THR A 374 -11.19 17.47 -8.11
N ALA A 375 -11.23 17.21 -6.81
CA ALA A 375 -11.97 16.10 -6.21
C ALA A 375 -13.40 16.54 -5.86
N TYR A 376 -14.40 15.82 -6.36
CA TYR A 376 -15.79 16.01 -5.93
C TYR A 376 -16.14 14.98 -4.86
N TRP A 377 -17.07 15.33 -3.96
CA TRP A 377 -17.49 14.42 -2.88
C TRP A 377 -18.06 13.10 -3.42
N SER A 378 -18.74 13.15 -4.57
CA SER A 378 -19.20 11.97 -5.31
C SER A 378 -18.08 11.01 -5.71
N ASP A 379 -16.90 11.55 -6.01
CA ASP A 379 -15.75 10.77 -6.50
C ASP A 379 -15.04 10.07 -5.34
N ILE A 380 -15.04 10.68 -4.15
CA ILE A 380 -14.28 10.22 -2.97
C ILE A 380 -15.16 9.57 -1.88
N GLY A 381 -16.41 9.22 -2.20
CA GLY A 381 -17.31 8.51 -1.30
C GLY A 381 -17.89 9.34 -0.16
N LEU A 382 -17.94 10.67 -0.29
CA LEU A 382 -18.58 11.56 0.69
C LEU A 382 -19.98 11.99 0.22
N ASN A 383 -20.91 12.21 1.14
CA ASN A 383 -22.22 12.79 0.82
C ASN A 383 -22.04 14.26 0.42
N GLN A 384 -22.75 14.73 -0.61
CA GLN A 384 -22.74 16.12 -1.09
C GLN A 384 -23.02 17.19 0.00
N THR A 385 -23.73 16.82 1.06
CA THR A 385 -24.06 17.69 2.20
C THR A 385 -22.98 17.69 3.29
N THR A 386 -22.00 16.78 3.22
CA THR A 386 -20.92 16.66 4.22
C THR A 386 -20.05 17.90 4.18
N VAL A 387 -19.86 18.50 5.35
CA VAL A 387 -18.92 19.58 5.59
C VAL A 387 -17.69 18.97 6.25
N VAL A 388 -16.50 19.32 5.76
CA VAL A 388 -15.24 18.78 6.27
C VAL A 388 -14.24 19.89 6.56
N LYS A 389 -13.34 19.62 7.51
CA LYS A 389 -12.06 20.29 7.63
C LYS A 389 -11.05 19.58 6.73
N ALA A 390 -10.49 20.29 5.75
CA ALA A 390 -9.46 19.78 4.86
C ALA A 390 -8.08 20.27 5.33
N ASN A 391 -7.20 19.34 5.70
CA ASN A 391 -5.84 19.63 6.16
C ASN A 391 -4.84 19.17 5.11
N ASP A 392 -4.09 20.10 4.52
CA ASP A 392 -3.00 19.83 3.58
C ASP A 392 -1.79 19.31 4.35
N LEU A 393 -1.36 18.08 4.04
CA LEU A 393 -0.34 17.37 4.81
C LEU A 393 1.08 17.85 4.51
N TRP A 394 1.30 18.54 3.38
CA TRP A 394 2.62 19.03 2.99
C TRP A 394 2.85 20.48 3.42
N THR A 395 1.81 21.32 3.41
CA THR A 395 1.92 22.73 3.81
C THR A 395 1.42 23.01 5.22
N ASN A 396 0.75 22.05 5.85
CA ASN A 396 0.04 22.22 7.13
C ASN A 396 -1.10 23.25 7.07
N SER A 397 -1.50 23.69 5.87
CA SER A 397 -2.63 24.61 5.71
C SER A 397 -3.94 23.89 5.96
N VAL A 398 -4.90 24.61 6.57
CA VAL A 398 -6.20 24.09 6.95
C VAL A 398 -7.28 24.93 6.29
N GLN A 399 -8.18 24.26 5.58
CA GLN A 399 -9.42 24.85 5.07
C GLN A 399 -10.59 24.29 5.89
N SER A 400 -11.31 25.17 6.58
CA SER A 400 -12.48 24.80 7.36
C SER A 400 -13.75 24.88 6.51
N SER A 401 -14.76 24.10 6.87
CA SER A 401 -16.09 24.16 6.26
C SER A 401 -16.14 23.90 4.75
N VAL A 402 -15.23 23.06 4.24
CA VAL A 402 -15.18 22.66 2.83
C VAL A 402 -16.34 21.72 2.53
N LYS A 403 -17.04 21.94 1.42
CA LYS A 403 -18.21 21.16 1.00
C LYS A 403 -18.21 20.92 -0.50
N LYS A 404 -18.83 19.82 -0.93
CA LYS A 404 -19.05 19.40 -2.34
C LYS A 404 -17.79 19.06 -3.15
N LYS A 405 -16.72 19.84 -3.04
CA LYS A 405 -15.48 19.64 -3.79
C LYS A 405 -14.26 20.26 -3.10
N LEU A 406 -13.08 19.79 -3.49
CA LEU A 406 -11.78 20.33 -3.14
C LEU A 406 -10.96 20.50 -4.43
N SER A 407 -10.37 21.68 -4.62
CA SER A 407 -9.60 22.00 -5.83
C SER A 407 -8.24 22.60 -5.47
N ALA A 408 -7.24 22.37 -6.31
CA ALA A 408 -5.93 23.01 -6.22
C ALA A 408 -5.30 23.18 -7.60
N ASP A 409 -4.66 24.32 -7.83
CA ASP A 409 -3.76 24.54 -8.97
C ASP A 409 -2.42 23.87 -8.69
N LEU A 410 -2.04 22.92 -9.55
CA LEU A 410 -0.84 22.12 -9.42
C LEU A 410 0.09 22.39 -10.59
N GLU A 411 1.34 22.72 -10.29
CA GLU A 411 2.42 22.73 -11.29
C GLU A 411 2.58 21.34 -11.94
N SER A 412 3.34 21.28 -13.03
CA SER A 412 3.74 20.02 -13.65
C SER A 412 4.28 19.02 -12.61
N HIS A 413 3.80 17.79 -12.68
CA HIS A 413 4.19 16.64 -11.85
C HIS A 413 3.99 16.82 -10.32
N ALA A 414 3.28 17.89 -9.90
CA ALA A 414 3.03 18.17 -8.50
C ALA A 414 1.79 17.44 -7.98
N CYS A 415 1.76 17.21 -6.66
CA CYS A 415 0.58 16.75 -5.95
C CYS A 415 0.23 17.66 -4.76
N LYS A 416 -1.01 17.54 -4.30
CA LYS A 416 -1.46 17.96 -2.98
C LYS A 416 -2.07 16.76 -2.27
N MET A 417 -1.74 16.57 -1.00
CA MET A 417 -2.29 15.49 -0.18
C MET A 417 -3.05 16.09 1.00
N TYR A 418 -4.26 15.59 1.24
CA TYR A 418 -5.16 16.09 2.27
C TYR A 418 -5.69 14.97 3.14
N ILE A 419 -5.99 15.30 4.40
CA ILE A 419 -6.95 14.58 5.22
C ILE A 419 -8.22 15.42 5.33
N LEU A 420 -9.34 14.82 4.98
CA LEU A 420 -10.68 15.37 5.17
C LEU A 420 -11.26 14.79 6.45
N THR A 421 -11.63 15.65 7.39
CA THR A 421 -12.28 15.26 8.65
C THR A 421 -13.70 15.84 8.66
N PRO A 422 -14.76 15.00 8.66
CA PRO A 422 -16.13 15.47 8.82
C PRO A 422 -16.28 16.35 10.07
N GLN A 423 -17.05 17.43 9.95
CA GLN A 423 -17.33 18.37 11.03
C GLN A 423 -18.69 18.13 11.68
#